data_AF-A0A7Y5IUN5-F1
#
_entry.id   AF-A0A7Y5IUN5-F1
#
_cell.length_a   1.000
_cell.length_b   1.000
_cell.length_c   1.000
_cell.angle_alpha   90.00
_cell.angle_beta   90.00
_cell.angle_gamma   90.00
#
_symmetry.space_group_name_H-M   'P 1'
#
loop_
_entity.id
_entity.type
_entity.pdbx_description
1 polymer ?
#
loop_
_entity_poly.entity_id
_entity_poly.type
_entity_poly.pdbx_seq_one_letter_code
_entity_poly.pdbx_strand_id
1 'polypeptide(L)' 'MSVMETDDETPPLIGVLVLEALDLVVDPRRERLIPNPDYGGQWTVHAF' A
#
# COMPACT_ATOMS: atom_id res chain seq x y z
N MET A 1 22.57 -11.51 -5.10
CA MET A 1 21.62 -10.41 -4.80
C MET A 1 22.24 -9.60 -3.69
N SER A 2 22.58 -8.35 -3.96
CA SER A 2 23.23 -7.48 -2.99
C SER A 2 22.12 -6.71 -2.27
N VAL A 3 21.90 -7.01 -0.99
CA VAL A 3 21.00 -6.21 -0.14
C VAL A 3 21.79 -4.97 0.27
N MET A 4 21.18 -3.79 0.12
CA MET A 4 21.76 -2.51 0.53
C MET A 4 20.77 -1.82 1.45
N GLU A 5 21.29 -1.14 2.47
CA GLU A 5 20.50 -0.27 3.33
C GLU A 5 20.06 0.96 2.53
N THR A 6 18.80 1.38 2.68
CA THR A 6 18.27 2.60 2.07
C THR A 6 18.54 3.77 3.00
N ASP A 7 18.68 4.98 2.47
CA ASP A 7 18.69 6.19 3.29
C ASP A 7 17.31 6.46 3.89
N ASP A 8 17.28 7.31 4.94
CA ASP A 8 16.04 7.72 5.62
C ASP A 8 15.21 8.71 4.78
N GLU A 9 15.75 9.23 3.69
CA GLU A 9 15.08 10.22 2.83
C GLU A 9 14.26 9.56 1.71
N THR A 10 14.58 8.32 1.36
CA THR A 10 13.89 7.55 0.32
C THR A 10 12.56 7.03 0.84
N PRO A 11 11.41 7.42 0.25
CA PRO A 11 10.12 6.93 0.69
C PRO A 11 10.02 5.40 0.54
N PRO A 12 9.41 4.70 1.52
CA PRO A 12 9.21 3.27 1.41
C PRO A 12 8.30 2.95 0.22
N LEU A 13 8.72 1.98 -0.59
CA LEU A 13 7.92 1.46 -1.69
C LEU A 13 7.16 0.23 -1.23
N ILE A 14 5.85 0.23 -1.47
CA ILE A 14 4.97 -0.89 -1.16
C ILE A 14 4.51 -1.53 -2.46
N GLY A 15 4.76 -2.83 -2.59
CA GLY A 15 4.42 -3.61 -3.77
C GLY A 15 3.03 -4.26 -3.69
N VAL A 16 2.64 -4.90 -4.79
CA VAL A 16 1.32 -5.55 -4.96
C VAL A 16 0.97 -6.52 -3.83
N LEU A 17 1.93 -7.34 -3.37
CA LEU A 17 1.68 -8.35 -2.33
C LEU A 17 1.23 -7.73 -1.01
N VAL A 18 1.80 -6.57 -0.65
CA VAL A 18 1.41 -5.86 0.57
C VAL A 18 0.05 -5.20 0.37
N LEU A 19 -0.22 -4.64 -0.80
CA LEU A 19 -1.52 -4.05 -1.11
C LEU A 19 -2.65 -5.09 -1.05
N GLU A 20 -2.42 -6.29 -1.60
CA GLU A 20 -3.36 -7.42 -1.54
C GLU A 20 -3.58 -7.90 -0.10
N ALA A 21 -2.50 -8.06 0.69
CA ALA A 21 -2.60 -8.49 2.07
C ALA A 21 -3.37 -7.51 2.97
N LEU A 22 -3.34 -6.21 2.62
CA LEU A 22 -4.03 -5.14 3.32
C LEU A 22 -5.41 -4.82 2.71
N ASP A 23 -5.79 -5.51 1.64
CA ASP A 23 -7.01 -5.27 0.86
C ASP A 23 -7.18 -3.81 0.39
N LEU A 24 -6.08 -3.26 -0.14
CA LEU A 24 -5.99 -1.90 -0.66
C LEU A 24 -5.87 -1.89 -2.19
N VAL A 25 -6.50 -0.89 -2.81
CA VAL A 25 -6.47 -0.64 -4.25
C VAL A 25 -5.92 0.76 -4.51
N VAL A 26 -5.14 0.91 -5.59
CA VAL A 26 -4.62 2.21 -6.04
C VAL A 26 -5.69 2.94 -6.86
N ASP A 27 -6.06 4.17 -6.47
CA ASP A 27 -6.82 5.11 -7.30
C ASP A 27 -5.82 6.06 -8.00
N PRO A 28 -5.42 5.78 -9.25
CA PRO A 28 -4.43 6.61 -9.95
C PRO A 28 -4.98 7.97 -10.37
N ARG A 29 -6.32 8.14 -10.40
CA ARG A 29 -6.94 9.43 -10.78
C ARG A 29 -6.89 10.43 -9.63
N ARG A 30 -6.90 9.93 -8.40
CA ARG A 30 -6.85 10.74 -7.16
C ARG A 30 -5.55 10.59 -6.41
N GLU A 31 -4.59 9.84 -6.97
CA GLU A 31 -3.27 9.59 -6.40
C GLU A 31 -3.32 9.13 -4.94
N ARG A 32 -4.20 8.16 -4.64
CA ARG A 32 -4.40 7.66 -3.26
C ARG A 32 -4.63 6.16 -3.22
N LEU A 33 -4.33 5.57 -2.07
CA LEU A 33 -4.79 4.23 -1.72
C LEU A 33 -6.22 4.31 -1.18
N ILE A 34 -7.06 3.36 -1.59
CA ILE A 34 -8.43 3.20 -1.11
C ILE A 34 -8.63 1.75 -0.63
N PRO A 35 -9.60 1.51 0.26
CA PRO A 35 -10.05 0.15 0.53
C PRO A 35 -10.57 -0.49 -0.74
N ASN A 36 -10.43 -1.81 -0.85
CA ASN A 36 -10.94 -2.55 -1.97
C ASN A 36 -12.47 -2.42 -2.09
N PRO A 37 -12.99 -1.82 -3.19
CA PRO A 37 -14.43 -1.64 -3.38
C PRO A 37 -15.19 -2.98 -3.49
N ASP A 38 -14.53 -4.03 -3.94
CA ASP A 38 -15.16 -5.34 -4.18
C ASP A 38 -15.49 -6.08 -2.86
N TYR A 39 -14.85 -5.70 -1.75
CA TYR A 39 -15.09 -6.25 -0.41
C TYR A 39 -15.81 -5.27 0.51
N GLY A 40 -16.68 -4.42 -0.06
CA GLY A 40 -17.54 -3.51 0.71
C GLY A 40 -16.88 -2.18 1.12
N GLY A 41 -15.66 -1.91 0.64
CA GLY A 41 -15.00 -0.61 0.80
C GLY A 41 -14.65 -0.22 2.24
N GLN A 42 -14.56 -1.21 3.15
CA GLN A 42 -14.20 -0.98 4.55
C GLN A 42 -12.69 -1.02 4.73
N TRP A 43 -12.15 -0.12 5.56
CA TRP A 43 -10.74 -0.17 5.93
C TRP A 43 -10.50 -1.39 6.83
N THR A 44 -9.76 -2.36 6.32
CA THR A 44 -9.34 -3.55 7.07
C THR A 44 -8.09 -3.27 7.91
N VAL A 45 -7.33 -2.24 7.55
CA VAL A 45 -6.12 -1.81 8.24
C VAL A 45 -6.42 -0.61 9.13
N HIS A 46 -6.12 -0.76 10.41
CA HIS A 46 -6.04 0.34 11.36
C HIS A 46 -4.56 0.57 11.69
N ALA A 47 -3.98 1.64 11.16
CA ALA A 47 -2.69 2.14 11.64
C ALA A 47 -2.93 2.93 12.94
N PHE A 48 -2.17 2.58 13.98
CA PHE A 48 -2.29 3.15 15.33
C PHE A 48 -1.87 4.62 15.40
#